data_AF-A0A255YV20-F1
#
_entry.id   AF-A0A255YV20-F1
#
_cell.length_a   1.000
_cell.length_b   1.000
_cell.length_c   1.000
_cell.angle_alpha   90.00
_cell.angle_beta   90.00
_cell.angle_gamma   90.00
#
_symmetry.space_group_name_H-M   'P 1'
#
loop_
_entity.id
_entity.type
_entity.pdbx_description
1 polymer ?
#
loop_
_entity_poly.entity_id
_entity_poly.type
_entity_poly.pdbx_seq_one_letter_code
_entity_poly.pdbx_strand_id
1 'polypeptide(L)'
;MTIAFTALMLAAAVPATPPPVAPAEQRFAIGATGIILPTPPGYCLPAGNAETAIAMVNAADTMNDTPAALVSCRPGVQPLDDYYLFKSPKQAATFELSRPVLLAGQDQVCGYLLGSFTVEAGGRQERLTAAVCVTSIKRKVININHYEPTSAGRSKVQMLADVRAMAERMIAANEK
;
A
#
# COMPACT_ATOMS: atom_id res chain seq x y z
N MET A 1 32.13 -35.47 -53.56
CA MET A 1 30.66 -35.43 -53.43
C MET A 1 30.36 -35.55 -51.94
N THR A 2 30.14 -34.42 -51.27
CA THR A 2 30.11 -34.34 -49.80
C THR A 2 28.79 -33.66 -49.41
N ILE A 3 27.90 -34.41 -48.78
CA ILE A 3 26.55 -33.96 -48.39
C ILE A 3 26.66 -33.36 -46.98
N ALA A 4 26.35 -32.06 -46.85
CA ALA A 4 26.28 -31.37 -45.57
C ALA A 4 24.86 -31.53 -44.98
N PHE A 5 24.77 -32.15 -43.81
CA PHE A 5 23.54 -32.23 -43.02
C PHE A 5 23.32 -30.90 -42.26
N THR A 6 22.27 -30.16 -42.63
CA THR A 6 21.81 -28.99 -41.87
C THR A 6 20.88 -29.47 -40.75
N ALA A 7 21.30 -29.34 -39.50
CA ALA A 7 20.47 -29.64 -38.34
C ALA A 7 19.48 -28.48 -38.09
N LEU A 8 18.19 -28.76 -38.22
CA LEU A 8 17.09 -27.85 -37.92
C LEU A 8 16.84 -27.86 -36.39
N MET A 9 17.26 -26.81 -35.69
CA MET A 9 16.94 -26.62 -34.27
C MET A 9 15.48 -26.19 -34.11
N LEU A 10 14.63 -27.07 -33.58
CA LEU A 10 13.28 -26.71 -33.12
C LEU A 10 13.40 -25.91 -31.81
N ALA A 11 13.10 -24.61 -31.86
CA ALA A 11 12.89 -23.81 -30.67
C ALA A 11 11.54 -24.20 -30.03
N ALA A 12 11.59 -24.95 -28.92
CA ALA A 12 10.41 -25.21 -28.11
C ALA A 12 9.96 -23.91 -27.42
N ALA A 13 8.76 -23.44 -27.74
CA ALA A 13 8.15 -22.33 -27.02
C ALA A 13 7.87 -22.76 -25.59
N VAL A 14 8.58 -22.17 -24.62
CA VAL A 14 8.29 -22.36 -23.20
C VAL A 14 6.98 -21.63 -22.90
N PRO A 15 5.94 -22.32 -22.39
CA PRO A 15 4.72 -21.64 -22.00
C PRO A 15 5.04 -20.62 -20.90
N ALA A 16 4.70 -19.36 -21.13
CA ALA A 16 4.84 -18.31 -20.13
C ALA A 16 3.87 -18.60 -18.98
N THR A 17 4.41 -18.92 -17.81
CA THR A 17 3.61 -19.04 -16.59
C THR A 17 3.00 -17.67 -16.29
N PRO A 18 1.66 -17.54 -16.15
CA PRO A 18 1.06 -16.26 -15.79
C PRO A 18 1.61 -15.80 -14.43
N PRO A 19 1.81 -14.48 -14.23
CA PRO A 19 2.30 -13.97 -12.96
C PRO A 19 1.34 -14.40 -11.83
N PRO A 20 1.87 -14.72 -10.64
CA PRO A 20 1.06 -15.14 -9.52
C PRO A 20 0.03 -14.06 -9.18
N VAL A 21 -1.25 -14.43 -9.19
CA VAL A 21 -2.35 -13.56 -8.79
C VAL A 21 -2.23 -13.32 -7.28
N ALA A 22 -2.19 -12.05 -6.86
CA ALA A 22 -2.16 -11.71 -5.44
C ALA A 22 -3.38 -12.33 -4.73
N PRO A 23 -3.23 -12.86 -3.51
CA PRO A 23 -4.36 -13.40 -2.77
C PRO A 23 -5.44 -12.32 -2.59
N ALA A 24 -6.70 -12.72 -2.74
CA ALA A 24 -7.85 -11.80 -2.68
C ALA A 24 -7.95 -11.07 -1.32
N GLU A 25 -7.40 -11.68 -0.27
CA GLU A 25 -7.30 -11.10 1.06
C GLU A 25 -5.99 -11.52 1.72
N GLN A 26 -5.45 -10.65 2.57
CA GLN A 26 -4.33 -10.94 3.45
C GLN A 26 -4.78 -10.90 4.91
N ARG A 27 -4.03 -11.57 5.78
CA ARG A 27 -4.28 -11.58 7.23
C ARG A 27 -3.06 -11.07 7.95
N PHE A 28 -3.27 -10.17 8.89
CA PHE A 28 -2.23 -9.69 9.80
C PHE A 28 -2.79 -9.58 11.20
N ALA A 29 -1.95 -9.31 12.19
CA ALA A 29 -2.37 -9.13 13.56
C ALA A 29 -1.98 -7.76 14.11
N ILE A 30 -2.84 -7.20 14.97
CA ILE A 30 -2.52 -6.07 15.83
C ILE A 30 -2.60 -6.57 17.28
N GLY A 31 -1.44 -6.77 17.90
CA GLY A 31 -1.33 -7.57 19.12
C GLY A 31 -1.86 -8.98 18.87
N ALA A 32 -2.80 -9.45 19.69
CA ALA A 32 -3.43 -10.77 19.53
C ALA A 32 -4.65 -10.78 18.56
N THR A 33 -5.02 -9.63 17.98
CA THR A 33 -6.24 -9.53 17.16
C THR A 33 -5.93 -9.73 15.69
N GLY A 34 -6.44 -10.82 15.11
CA GLY A 34 -6.36 -11.08 13.67
C GLY A 34 -7.31 -10.17 12.87
N ILE A 35 -6.74 -9.49 11.88
CA ILE A 35 -7.41 -8.57 10.96
C ILE A 35 -7.33 -9.15 9.54
N ILE A 36 -8.47 -9.13 8.85
CA ILE A 36 -8.57 -9.46 7.42
C ILE A 36 -8.44 -8.17 6.63
N LEU A 37 -7.59 -8.16 5.60
CA LEU A 37 -7.41 -7.04 4.69
C LEU A 37 -7.68 -7.49 3.26
N PRO A 38 -8.81 -7.10 2.68
CA PRO A 38 -9.08 -7.35 1.27
C PRO A 38 -8.09 -6.60 0.36
N THR A 39 -7.66 -7.27 -0.71
CA THR A 39 -6.82 -6.66 -1.73
C THR A 39 -7.73 -5.96 -2.76
N PRO A 40 -7.69 -4.62 -2.89
CA PRO A 40 -8.49 -3.91 -3.87
C PRO A 40 -7.96 -4.16 -5.30
N PRO A 41 -8.80 -4.02 -6.34
CA PRO A 41 -8.36 -4.16 -7.72
C PRO A 41 -7.18 -3.23 -8.05
N GLY A 42 -6.18 -3.77 -8.76
CA GLY A 42 -4.99 -3.01 -9.17
C GLY A 42 -3.89 -2.92 -8.12
N TYR A 43 -4.08 -3.49 -6.93
CA TYR A 43 -3.06 -3.59 -5.89
C TYR A 43 -2.66 -5.02 -5.62
N CYS A 44 -1.43 -5.18 -5.14
CA CYS A 44 -0.82 -6.46 -4.85
C CYS A 44 0.01 -6.35 -3.56
N LEU A 45 0.40 -7.50 -3.01
CA LEU A 45 1.38 -7.53 -1.93
C LEU A 45 2.74 -7.02 -2.46
N PRO A 46 3.48 -6.22 -1.67
CA PRO A 46 4.84 -5.87 -2.02
C PRO A 46 5.70 -7.13 -2.18
N ALA A 47 6.50 -7.18 -3.24
CA ALA A 47 7.47 -8.26 -3.48
C ALA A 47 8.74 -7.69 -4.11
N GLY A 48 9.88 -8.35 -3.91
CA GLY A 48 11.16 -7.93 -4.48
C GLY A 48 11.53 -6.50 -4.09
N ASN A 49 11.85 -5.65 -5.06
CA ASN A 49 12.24 -4.26 -4.81
C ASN A 49 11.14 -3.45 -4.09
N ALA A 50 9.86 -3.78 -4.34
CA ALA A 50 8.76 -3.10 -3.67
C ALA A 50 8.72 -3.42 -2.17
N GLU A 51 8.97 -4.67 -1.81
CA GLU A 51 9.06 -5.10 -0.42
C GLU A 51 10.21 -4.39 0.30
N THR A 52 11.38 -4.30 -0.35
CA THR A 52 12.53 -3.56 0.21
C THR A 52 12.21 -2.08 0.41
N ALA A 53 11.59 -1.43 -0.59
CA ALA A 53 11.24 -0.01 -0.50
C ALA A 53 10.22 0.26 0.62
N ILE A 54 9.18 -0.56 0.72
CA ILE A 54 8.17 -0.46 1.78
C ILE A 54 8.80 -0.71 3.16
N ALA A 55 9.69 -1.69 3.29
CA ALA A 55 10.39 -1.96 4.53
C ALA A 55 11.23 -0.76 4.99
N MET A 56 11.91 -0.07 4.06
CA MET A 56 12.65 1.15 4.37
C MET A 56 11.75 2.29 4.86
N VAL A 57 10.64 2.55 4.17
CA VAL A 57 9.67 3.59 4.58
C VAL A 57 9.06 3.26 5.95
N ASN A 58 8.78 1.98 6.21
CA ASN A 58 8.24 1.53 7.48
C ASN A 58 9.25 1.66 8.62
N ALA A 59 10.53 1.37 8.38
CA ALA A 59 11.58 1.51 9.39
C ALA A 59 11.79 2.96 9.84
N ALA A 60 11.47 3.94 8.99
CA ALA A 60 11.55 5.36 9.33
C ALA A 60 10.38 5.84 10.22
N ASP A 61 9.28 5.09 10.30
CA ASP A 61 8.11 5.43 11.12
C ASP A 61 8.24 4.83 12.52
N THR A 62 8.80 5.59 13.46
CA THR A 62 9.00 5.14 14.83
C THR A 62 7.70 5.13 15.65
N MET A 63 6.67 5.86 15.22
CA MET A 63 5.42 6.07 15.95
C MET A 63 4.39 4.95 15.73
N ASN A 64 4.52 4.20 14.64
CA ASN A 64 3.56 3.17 14.27
C ASN A 64 4.21 1.82 14.04
N ASP A 65 3.43 0.77 14.30
CA ASP A 65 3.67 -0.55 13.73
C ASP A 65 2.96 -0.63 12.38
N THR A 66 3.62 -1.08 11.32
CA THR A 66 3.03 -1.22 9.97
C THR A 66 2.90 -2.70 9.61
N PRO A 67 1.88 -3.41 10.11
CA PRO A 67 1.73 -4.86 9.91
C PRO A 67 1.39 -5.29 8.48
N ALA A 68 0.92 -4.38 7.63
CA ALA A 68 0.58 -4.70 6.24
C ALA A 68 0.78 -3.50 5.31
N ALA A 69 1.00 -3.81 4.03
CA ALA A 69 1.10 -2.85 2.96
C ALA A 69 0.53 -3.43 1.67
N LEU A 70 0.17 -2.55 0.74
CA LEU A 70 -0.23 -2.88 -0.62
C LEU A 70 0.44 -1.89 -1.58
N VAL A 71 0.88 -2.36 -2.73
CA VAL A 71 1.45 -1.53 -3.80
C VAL A 71 0.64 -1.69 -5.07
N SER A 72 0.57 -0.65 -5.90
CA SER A 72 0.00 -0.77 -7.24
C SER A 72 0.78 -1.80 -8.06
N CYS A 73 0.08 -2.74 -8.67
CA CYS A 73 0.64 -3.69 -9.64
C CYS A 73 0.23 -3.36 -11.08
N ARG A 74 -0.24 -2.13 -11.31
CA ARG A 74 -0.51 -1.62 -12.65
C ARG A 74 0.81 -1.43 -13.41
N PRO A 75 0.87 -1.78 -14.71
CA PRO A 75 2.08 -1.59 -15.51
C PRO A 75 2.58 -0.14 -15.48
N GLY A 76 3.88 0.04 -15.31
CA GLY A 76 4.53 1.35 -15.36
C GLY A 76 4.50 2.17 -14.06
N VAL A 77 3.88 1.67 -12.99
CA VAL A 77 3.86 2.33 -11.67
C VAL A 77 5.02 1.83 -10.82
N GLN A 78 5.83 2.74 -10.25
CA GLN A 78 6.92 2.35 -9.34
C GLN A 78 6.37 1.99 -7.95
N PRO A 79 7.10 1.19 -7.14
CA PRO A 79 6.59 0.69 -5.86
C PRO A 79 6.13 1.73 -4.83
N LEU A 80 6.65 2.96 -4.90
CA LEU A 80 6.29 4.05 -3.99
C LEU A 80 5.46 5.16 -4.68
N ASP A 81 4.99 4.90 -5.91
CA ASP A 81 4.17 5.86 -6.64
C ASP A 81 2.68 5.76 -6.27
N ASP A 82 2.23 4.61 -5.77
CA ASP A 82 0.84 4.37 -5.38
C ASP A 82 0.76 3.17 -4.44
N TYR A 83 0.62 3.44 -3.15
CA TYR A 83 0.68 2.40 -2.12
C TYR A 83 -0.16 2.72 -0.88
N TYR A 84 -0.64 1.65 -0.24
CA TYR A 84 -1.26 1.71 1.08
C TYR A 84 -0.32 1.19 2.15
N LEU A 85 -0.30 1.87 3.29
CA LEU A 85 0.25 1.35 4.54
C LEU A 85 -0.87 1.25 5.59
N PHE A 86 -0.96 0.11 6.24
CA PHE A 86 -1.92 -0.16 7.31
C PHE A 86 -1.15 -0.12 8.62
N LYS A 87 -1.41 0.91 9.42
CA LYS A 87 -0.58 1.24 10.57
C LYS A 87 -1.38 1.21 11.87
N SER A 88 -0.76 0.73 12.94
CA SER A 88 -1.28 0.85 14.31
C SER A 88 -0.38 1.79 15.09
N PRO A 89 -0.92 2.86 15.72
CA PRO A 89 -0.13 3.68 16.63
C PRO A 89 0.42 2.83 17.77
N LYS A 90 1.71 2.97 18.10
CA LYS A 90 2.32 2.30 19.27
C LYS A 90 1.80 2.88 20.59
N GLN A 91 1.41 4.16 20.56
CA GLN A 91 0.89 4.89 21.71
C GLN A 91 -0.33 5.70 21.27
N ALA A 92 -1.52 5.33 21.75
CA ALA A 92 -2.77 6.02 21.39
C ALA A 92 -2.93 7.40 22.06
N ALA A 93 -2.16 7.70 23.10
CA ALA A 93 -2.36 8.87 23.96
C ALA A 93 -1.47 10.09 23.63
N THR A 94 -0.48 9.95 22.75
CA THR A 94 0.58 10.95 22.51
C THR A 94 0.84 11.17 21.02
N PHE A 95 -0.23 11.27 20.22
CA PHE A 95 -0.08 11.56 18.80
C PHE A 95 0.24 13.04 18.57
N GLU A 96 1.52 13.35 18.36
CA GLU A 96 1.94 14.70 17.95
C GLU A 96 1.64 14.91 16.46
N LEU A 97 0.59 15.67 16.19
CA LEU A 97 0.30 16.15 14.84
C LEU A 97 1.25 17.28 14.48
N SER A 98 2.22 16.97 13.61
CA SER A 98 3.04 18.01 13.00
C SER A 98 2.21 18.85 12.02
N ARG A 99 2.49 20.16 11.94
CA ARG A 99 1.74 21.12 11.12
C ARG A 99 1.68 20.87 9.59
N PRO A 100 2.50 20.02 8.92
CA PRO A 100 2.21 19.66 7.52
C PRO A 100 1.00 18.73 7.34
N VAL A 101 0.46 18.14 8.42
CA VAL A 101 -0.74 17.29 8.40
C VAL A 101 -1.96 18.10 8.86
N LEU A 102 -2.97 18.17 7.99
CA LEU A 102 -4.23 18.85 8.24
C LEU A 102 -5.29 17.84 8.67
N LEU A 103 -6.07 18.20 9.70
CA LEU A 103 -7.35 17.57 9.98
C LEU A 103 -8.30 17.94 8.83
N ALA A 104 -8.70 16.94 8.04
CA ALA A 104 -9.54 17.13 6.86
C ALA A 104 -11.03 16.90 7.13
N GLY A 105 -11.39 16.48 8.36
CA GLY A 105 -12.76 16.24 8.81
C GLY A 105 -12.94 14.85 9.40
N GLN A 106 -14.19 14.44 9.61
CA GLN A 106 -14.54 13.08 10.03
C GLN A 106 -15.94 12.70 9.53
N ASP A 107 -16.19 11.40 9.40
CA ASP A 107 -17.52 10.81 9.25
C ASP A 107 -17.69 9.63 10.23
N GLN A 108 -18.73 8.80 10.04
CA GLN A 108 -18.97 7.62 10.89
C GLN A 108 -17.95 6.50 10.69
N VAL A 109 -17.13 6.56 9.64
CA VAL A 109 -16.15 5.54 9.26
C VAL A 109 -14.73 5.99 9.61
N CYS A 110 -14.40 7.25 9.38
CA CYS A 110 -13.03 7.76 9.39
C CYS A 110 -12.90 9.11 10.09
N GLY A 111 -11.81 9.28 10.86
CA GLY A 111 -11.16 10.56 11.06
C GLY A 111 -10.15 10.82 9.95
N TYR A 112 -10.27 11.92 9.23
CA TYR A 112 -9.45 12.19 8.05
C TYR A 112 -8.25 13.08 8.36
N LEU A 113 -7.07 12.60 7.96
CA LEU A 113 -5.87 13.42 7.90
C LEU A 113 -5.40 13.53 6.45
N LEU A 114 -4.88 14.69 6.12
CA LEU A 114 -4.35 14.96 4.79
C LEU A 114 -3.06 15.76 4.90
N GLY A 115 -2.03 15.38 4.18
CA GLY A 115 -0.76 16.10 4.20
C GLY A 115 0.02 15.92 2.92
N SER A 116 1.10 16.70 2.81
CA SER A 116 2.15 16.41 1.86
C SER A 116 3.48 16.51 2.58
N PHE A 117 4.39 15.60 2.28
CA PHE A 117 5.74 15.60 2.84
C PHE A 117 6.74 15.19 1.77
N THR A 118 7.98 15.52 2.04
CA THR A 118 9.09 15.22 1.16
C THR A 118 9.78 13.96 1.65
N VAL A 119 9.97 12.99 0.77
CA VAL A 119 10.71 11.76 1.06
C VAL A 119 12.02 11.81 0.29
N GLU A 120 13.11 11.47 0.98
CA GLU A 120 14.39 11.21 0.35
C GLU A 120 14.60 9.70 0.27
N ALA A 121 14.55 9.17 -0.95
CA ALA A 121 14.77 7.75 -1.22
C ALA A 121 15.77 7.62 -2.37
N GLY A 122 16.88 6.92 -2.13
CA GLY A 122 17.90 6.66 -3.15
C GLY A 122 18.55 7.91 -3.75
N GLY A 123 18.72 8.98 -2.96
CA GLY A 123 19.31 10.25 -3.42
C GLY A 123 18.37 11.13 -4.26
N ARG A 124 17.10 10.74 -4.40
CA ARG A 124 16.04 11.54 -5.03
C ARG A 124 15.12 12.09 -3.95
N GLN A 125 14.78 13.35 -4.10
CA GLN A 125 13.83 14.03 -3.24
C GLN A 125 12.48 14.09 -3.97
N GLU A 126 11.45 13.49 -3.40
CA GLU A 126 10.12 13.42 -3.99
C GLU A 126 9.06 13.88 -3.01
N ARG A 127 8.11 14.70 -3.47
CA ARG A 127 7.01 15.19 -2.64
C ARG A 127 5.82 14.25 -2.77
N LEU A 128 5.48 13.56 -1.69
CA LEU A 128 4.30 12.72 -1.62
C LEU A 128 3.11 13.50 -1.07
N THR A 129 1.92 13.15 -1.55
CA THR A 129 0.65 13.47 -0.90
C THR A 129 0.17 12.24 -0.15
N ALA A 130 -0.38 12.48 1.04
CA ALA A 130 -0.96 11.45 1.89
C ALA A 130 -2.42 11.77 2.20
N ALA A 131 -3.27 10.78 2.01
CA ALA A 131 -4.60 10.73 2.59
C ALA A 131 -4.63 9.62 3.64
N VAL A 132 -5.27 9.90 4.77
CA VAL A 132 -5.33 8.98 5.90
C VAL A 132 -6.76 8.88 6.38
N CYS A 133 -7.24 7.65 6.54
CA CYS A 133 -8.41 7.33 7.35
C CYS A 133 -7.92 6.70 8.66
N VAL A 134 -8.18 7.37 9.78
CA VAL A 134 -8.05 6.78 11.12
C VAL A 134 -9.40 6.17 11.47
N THR A 135 -9.44 4.87 11.69
CA THR A 135 -10.67 4.12 12.01
C THR A 135 -10.42 3.06 13.07
N SER A 136 -11.47 2.31 13.43
CA SER A 136 -11.35 1.15 14.31
C SER A 136 -11.90 -0.11 13.65
N ILE A 137 -11.12 -1.20 13.69
CA ILE A 137 -11.53 -2.53 13.20
C ILE A 137 -11.29 -3.53 14.32
N LYS A 138 -12.34 -4.29 14.70
CA LYS A 138 -12.31 -5.19 15.87
C LYS A 138 -11.78 -4.52 17.15
N ARG A 139 -12.16 -3.26 17.38
CA ARG A 139 -11.71 -2.41 18.51
C ARG A 139 -10.22 -2.09 18.53
N LYS A 140 -9.52 -2.21 17.40
CA LYS A 140 -8.13 -1.75 17.22
C LYS A 140 -8.12 -0.50 16.36
N VAL A 141 -7.40 0.53 16.78
CA VAL A 141 -7.19 1.74 15.99
C VAL A 141 -6.25 1.41 14.84
N ILE A 142 -6.64 1.77 13.62
CA ILE A 142 -5.87 1.56 12.40
C ILE A 142 -5.86 2.85 11.59
N ASN A 143 -4.67 3.24 11.14
CA ASN A 143 -4.50 4.27 10.13
C ASN A 143 -4.35 3.58 8.77
N ILE A 144 -5.26 3.89 7.86
CA ILE A 144 -5.19 3.48 6.46
C ILE A 144 -4.62 4.66 5.70
N ASN A 145 -3.35 4.55 5.33
CA ASN A 145 -2.64 5.64 4.68
C ASN A 145 -2.49 5.30 3.20
N HIS A 146 -2.93 6.20 2.33
CA HIS A 146 -2.70 6.12 0.89
C HIS A 146 -1.74 7.23 0.47
N TYR A 147 -0.70 6.86 -0.25
CA TYR A 147 0.38 7.74 -0.67
C TYR A 147 0.56 7.71 -2.18
N GLU A 148 0.79 8.89 -2.75
CA GLU A 148 1.15 9.06 -4.16
C GLU A 148 2.10 10.26 -4.32
N PRO A 149 2.95 10.30 -5.36
CA PRO A 149 3.64 11.49 -5.78
C PRO A 149 2.64 12.63 -6.00
N THR A 150 2.99 13.83 -5.53
CA THR A 150 2.16 15.01 -5.75
C THR A 150 2.00 15.31 -7.25
N SER A 151 2.96 14.88 -8.08
CA SER A 151 2.94 14.96 -9.54
C SER A 151 1.92 14.02 -10.20
N ALA A 152 1.40 13.00 -9.51
CA ALA A 152 0.40 12.09 -10.05
C ALA A 152 -0.95 12.78 -10.34
N GLY A 153 -1.18 13.97 -9.77
CA GLY A 153 -2.31 14.84 -10.12
C GLY A 153 -3.68 14.39 -9.60
N ARG A 154 -3.76 13.30 -8.83
CA ARG A 154 -4.99 12.88 -8.16
C ARG A 154 -5.41 13.94 -7.15
N SER A 155 -6.71 14.26 -7.12
CA SER A 155 -7.22 15.23 -6.17
C SER A 155 -7.23 14.64 -4.75
N LYS A 156 -7.05 15.51 -3.76
CA LYS A 156 -7.14 15.16 -2.33
C LYS A 156 -8.47 14.50 -1.97
N VAL A 157 -9.57 14.94 -2.60
CA VAL A 157 -10.91 14.37 -2.42
C VAL A 157 -10.98 12.92 -2.91
N GLN A 158 -10.38 12.63 -4.06
CA GLN A 158 -10.31 11.25 -4.57
C GLN A 158 -9.51 10.36 -3.63
N MET A 159 -8.34 10.80 -3.16
CA MET A 159 -7.54 10.01 -2.22
C MET A 159 -8.27 9.77 -0.88
N LEU A 160 -9.02 10.76 -0.38
CA LEU A 160 -9.86 10.58 0.82
C LEU A 160 -11.00 9.57 0.59
N ALA A 161 -11.60 9.59 -0.60
CA ALA A 161 -12.60 8.58 -0.99
C ALA A 161 -11.98 7.18 -1.07
N ASP A 162 -10.76 7.06 -1.57
CA ASP A 162 -10.03 5.80 -1.69
C ASP A 162 -9.75 5.16 -0.32
N VAL A 163 -9.21 5.93 0.65
CA VAL A 163 -8.97 5.42 2.01
C VAL A 163 -10.26 5.10 2.75
N ARG A 164 -11.34 5.84 2.49
CA ARG A 164 -12.67 5.56 3.05
C ARG A 164 -13.22 4.23 2.51
N ALA A 165 -13.16 4.03 1.20
CA ALA A 165 -13.59 2.79 0.56
C ALA A 165 -12.77 1.58 1.04
N MET A 166 -11.48 1.77 1.30
CA MET A 166 -10.63 0.74 1.90
C MET A 166 -11.09 0.41 3.33
N ALA A 167 -11.38 1.42 4.15
CA ALA A 167 -11.88 1.23 5.51
C ALA A 167 -13.17 0.41 5.52
N GLU A 168 -14.14 0.74 4.66
CA GLU A 168 -15.41 0.00 4.54
C GLU A 168 -15.19 -1.46 4.14
N ARG A 169 -14.26 -1.74 3.22
CA ARG A 169 -13.90 -3.12 2.85
C ARG A 169 -13.35 -3.90 4.04
N MET A 170 -12.45 -3.29 4.80
CA MET A 170 -11.87 -3.93 5.98
C MET A 170 -12.92 -4.15 7.07
N ILE A 171 -13.79 -3.18 7.34
CA ILE A 171 -14.89 -3.31 8.30
C ILE A 171 -15.78 -4.49 7.90
N ALA A 172 -16.29 -4.50 6.66
CA ALA A 172 -17.16 -5.57 6.16
C ALA A 172 -16.51 -6.97 6.19
N ALA A 173 -15.19 -7.06 5.99
CA ALA A 173 -14.45 -8.32 6.06
C ALA A 173 -14.26 -8.85 7.49
N ASN A 174 -14.37 -7.98 8.50
CA ASN A 174 -14.00 -8.29 9.89
C ASN A 174 -15.20 -8.33 10.87
N GLU A 175 -16.40 -7.96 10.42
CA GLU A 175 -17.65 -8.05 11.20
C GLU A 175 -18.42 -9.37 11.00
N LYS A 176 -17.87 -10.28 10.18
CA LYS A 176 -18.40 -11.63 9.99
C LYS A 176 -18.05 -12.57 11.14
#